data_AF-A0A2R6ATQ3-F1
#
_entry.id   AF-A0A2R6ATQ3-F1
#
_cell.length_a   1.000
_cell.length_b   1.000
_cell.length_c   1.000
_cell.angle_alpha   90.00
_cell.angle_beta   90.00
_cell.angle_gamma   90.00
#
_symmetry.space_group_name_H-M   'P 1'
#
loop_
_entity.id
_entity.type
_entity.pdbx_description
1 polymer ?
#
loop_
_entity_poly.entity_id
_entity_poly.type
_entity_poly.pdbx_seq_one_letter_code
_entity_poly.pdbx_strand_id
1 'polypeptide(L)'
;MVSHMNISPEFLPVLVLAFGALLLFLQDVLLEDVTLSRLISIALLLCTTVLSLLLIQSHSHAYIAGDSFLFDSFSQIFGVVFSLSALLVVLTDSQFLKRLSSPFEFYVLVVLATLGMYFVAASTNLIALFVAFEMSTVATYAMTLFDKNNPHSAEAAIKFFVVGALSAGIILYAISLVYLATGSIDLKPSFALISPSASRLLAIGFVLLIVGFGFKVAAVPFHLWLPDTYDGAPYATTTYLASASKVMGFAALFKDISHNGTERASAFTLRVACFVCGAVHCHDERRESRGARSNKSKKNARLLKHFAIRLHPHRACASFKLLLRGFDILCVELRGVKGWVVHRRGLFRNKVWG
;
A
#
# COMPACT_ATOMS: atom_id res chain seq x y z
N MET A 1 10.37 12.44 37.10
CA MET A 1 10.13 13.78 36.53
C MET A 1 9.21 13.58 35.34
N VAL A 2 7.94 13.96 35.48
CA VAL A 2 6.92 13.78 34.44
C VAL A 2 7.33 14.66 33.26
N SER A 3 7.88 14.06 32.22
CA SER A 3 8.04 14.74 30.94
C SER A 3 6.64 15.13 30.49
N HIS A 4 6.35 16.42 30.44
CA HIS A 4 5.18 16.93 29.74
C HIS A 4 5.10 16.21 28.40
N MET A 5 4.03 15.43 28.19
CA MET A 5 3.67 14.86 26.89
C MET A 5 3.41 16.04 25.95
N ASN A 6 4.48 16.66 25.47
CA ASN A 6 4.38 17.63 24.41
C ASN A 6 4.16 16.80 23.16
N ILE A 7 2.89 16.53 22.86
CA ILE A 7 2.49 15.84 21.64
C ILE A 7 2.94 16.74 20.51
N SER A 8 4.06 16.36 19.92
CA SER A 8 4.62 16.97 18.73
C SER A 8 3.53 16.99 17.64
N PRO A 9 3.30 18.15 16.98
CA PRO A 9 2.17 18.34 16.09
C PRO A 9 2.16 17.34 14.91
N GLU A 10 3.31 16.79 14.53
CA GLU A 10 3.47 15.77 13.49
C GLU A 10 2.70 14.48 13.77
N PHE A 11 2.37 14.20 15.03
CA PHE A 11 1.61 13.02 15.43
C PHE A 11 0.08 13.22 15.34
N LEU A 12 -0.39 14.46 15.20
CA LEU A 12 -1.82 14.78 15.17
C LEU A 12 -2.61 14.04 14.08
N PRO A 13 -2.12 13.88 12.82
CA PRO A 13 -2.86 13.16 11.78
C PRO A 13 -3.18 11.72 12.16
N VAL A 14 -2.25 11.05 12.86
CA VAL A 14 -2.41 9.67 13.34
C VAL A 14 -3.39 9.61 14.50
N LEU A 15 -3.33 10.56 15.43
CA LEU A 15 -4.31 10.66 16.52
C LEU A 15 -5.73 10.86 15.98
N VAL A 16 -5.91 11.71 14.97
CA VAL A 16 -7.21 11.92 14.31
C VAL A 16 -7.73 10.61 13.72
N LEU A 17 -6.89 9.83 13.03
CA LEU A 17 -7.30 8.53 12.50
C LEU A 17 -7.60 7.50 13.60
N ALA A 18 -6.78 7.44 14.66
CA ALA A 18 -6.95 6.48 15.75
C ALA A 18 -8.21 6.75 16.58
N PHE A 19 -8.39 7.98 17.06
CA PHE A 19 -9.61 8.38 17.77
C PHE A 19 -10.82 8.40 16.84
N GLY A 20 -10.63 8.75 15.56
CA GLY A 20 -11.68 8.70 14.55
C GLY A 20 -12.20 7.29 14.28
N ALA A 21 -11.30 6.28 14.22
CA ALA A 21 -11.70 4.89 14.09
C ALA A 21 -12.50 4.40 15.30
N LEU A 22 -12.08 4.77 16.51
CA LEU A 22 -12.81 4.47 17.74
C LEU A 22 -14.18 5.17 17.75
N LEU A 23 -14.23 6.43 17.34
CA LEU A 23 -15.47 7.21 17.28
C LEU A 23 -16.45 6.62 16.26
N LEU A 24 -15.97 6.20 15.09
CA LEU A 24 -16.79 5.49 14.10
C LEU A 24 -17.33 4.17 14.67
N PHE A 25 -16.50 3.39 15.37
CA PHE A 25 -16.91 2.15 16.01
C PHE A 25 -17.96 2.39 17.12
N LEU A 26 -17.78 3.40 17.96
CA LEU A 26 -18.75 3.75 19.00
C LEU A 26 -20.06 4.29 18.41
N GLN A 27 -19.94 5.14 17.38
CA GLN A 27 -21.09 5.68 16.67
C GLN A 27 -21.93 4.58 16.03
N ASP A 28 -21.26 3.58 15.47
CA ASP A 28 -21.89 2.41 14.90
C ASP A 28 -22.71 1.65 15.95
N VAL A 29 -22.07 1.23 17.04
CA VAL A 29 -22.72 0.49 18.14
C VAL A 29 -23.93 1.23 18.74
N LEU A 30 -23.95 2.56 18.66
CA LEU A 30 -25.01 3.39 19.28
C LEU A 30 -26.12 3.83 18.33
N LEU A 31 -25.80 4.15 17.07
CA LEU A 31 -26.73 4.86 16.17
C LEU A 31 -27.06 4.10 14.89
N GLU A 32 -26.23 3.15 14.45
CA GLU A 32 -26.40 2.36 13.22
C GLU A 32 -26.70 3.18 11.93
N ASP A 33 -26.33 4.48 11.89
CA ASP A 33 -26.60 5.37 10.76
C ASP A 33 -25.44 5.42 9.74
N VAL A 34 -25.67 4.80 8.60
CA VAL A 34 -24.72 4.69 7.48
C VAL A 34 -24.34 6.04 6.88
N THR A 35 -25.28 6.99 6.81
CA THR A 35 -25.03 8.30 6.22
C THR A 35 -24.11 9.12 7.10
N LEU A 36 -24.31 9.01 8.41
CA LEU A 36 -23.50 9.65 9.43
C LEU A 36 -22.10 9.01 9.48
N SER A 37 -21.97 7.68 9.47
CA SER A 37 -20.66 7.01 9.39
C SER A 37 -19.85 7.44 8.18
N ARG A 38 -20.52 7.59 7.02
CA ARG A 38 -19.88 8.07 5.79
C ARG A 38 -19.39 9.52 5.94
N LEU A 39 -20.23 10.41 6.47
CA LEU A 39 -19.87 11.82 6.66
C LEU A 39 -18.72 11.98 7.64
N ILE A 40 -18.74 11.25 8.76
CA ILE A 40 -17.64 11.23 9.73
C ILE A 40 -16.36 10.73 9.06
N SER A 41 -16.42 9.64 8.29
CA SER A 41 -15.26 9.09 7.59
C SER A 41 -14.66 10.08 6.59
N ILE A 42 -15.51 10.78 5.82
CA ILE A 42 -15.08 11.84 4.89
C ILE A 42 -14.40 12.98 5.67
N ALA A 43 -15.01 13.43 6.77
CA ALA A 43 -14.48 14.52 7.59
C ALA A 43 -13.14 14.14 8.23
N LEU A 44 -13.01 12.93 8.77
CA LEU A 44 -11.78 12.41 9.36
C LEU A 44 -10.66 12.33 8.31
N LEU A 45 -10.92 11.70 7.17
CA LEU A 45 -9.92 11.54 6.11
C LEU A 45 -9.50 12.88 5.52
N LEU A 46 -10.44 13.81 5.32
CA LEU A 46 -10.12 15.18 4.90
C LEU A 46 -9.29 15.91 5.96
N CYS A 47 -9.66 15.83 7.23
CA CYS A 47 -8.91 16.42 8.33
C CYS A 47 -7.47 15.89 8.36
N THR A 48 -7.29 14.57 8.25
CA THR A 48 -5.96 13.95 8.14
C THR A 48 -5.20 14.45 6.91
N THR A 49 -5.82 14.50 5.72
CA THR A 49 -5.12 15.01 4.52
C THR A 49 -4.65 16.46 4.71
N VAL A 50 -5.49 17.33 5.28
CA VAL A 50 -5.17 18.75 5.47
C VAL A 50 -4.09 18.91 6.52
N LEU A 51 -4.20 18.24 7.67
CA LEU A 51 -3.18 18.27 8.71
C LEU A 51 -1.84 17.77 8.19
N SER A 52 -1.82 16.63 7.49
CA SER A 52 -0.59 16.11 6.90
C SER A 52 0.01 17.10 5.90
N LEU A 53 -0.79 17.72 5.03
CA LEU A 53 -0.31 18.75 4.09
C LEU A 53 0.33 19.95 4.79
N LEU A 54 -0.28 20.45 5.87
CA LEU A 54 0.24 21.58 6.65
C LEU A 54 1.57 21.23 7.34
N LEU A 55 1.73 19.97 7.76
CA LEU A 55 2.89 19.49 8.51
C LEU A 55 4.03 18.98 7.61
N ILE A 56 3.87 18.92 6.28
CA ILE A 56 4.98 18.54 5.37
C ILE A 56 6.16 19.49 5.50
N GLN A 57 5.90 20.78 5.69
CA GLN A 57 6.92 21.83 5.74
C GLN A 57 7.47 22.06 7.15
N SER A 58 6.97 21.36 8.17
CA SER A 58 7.54 21.49 9.51
C SER A 58 8.93 20.84 9.56
N HIS A 59 9.92 21.59 10.03
CA HIS A 59 11.28 21.07 10.25
C HIS A 59 11.41 20.28 11.55
N SER A 60 10.33 20.11 12.30
CA SER A 60 10.27 19.34 13.53
C SER A 60 10.09 17.85 13.24
N HIS A 61 10.65 17.04 14.14
CA HIS A 61 10.62 15.59 14.09
C HIS A 61 10.01 15.08 15.38
N ALA A 62 9.06 14.15 15.25
CA ALA A 62 8.41 13.50 16.37
C ALA A 62 8.86 12.05 16.50
N TYR A 63 9.56 11.74 17.59
CA TYR A 63 9.89 10.38 17.96
C TYR A 63 8.90 9.84 18.99
N ILE A 64 8.37 8.65 18.74
CA ILE A 64 7.35 8.01 19.59
C ILE A 64 7.75 6.55 19.85
N ALA A 65 7.34 6.05 21.02
CA ALA A 65 7.55 4.67 21.46
C ALA A 65 9.03 4.25 21.43
N GLY A 66 9.89 5.06 22.07
CA GLY A 66 11.34 4.79 22.15
C GLY A 66 11.98 4.75 20.76
N ASP A 67 11.77 5.81 19.97
CA ASP A 67 12.28 6.00 18.60
C ASP A 67 11.80 4.99 17.55
N SER A 68 10.86 4.10 17.88
CA SER A 68 10.29 3.11 16.95
C SER A 68 9.46 3.71 15.81
N PHE A 69 8.91 4.91 16.05
CA PHE A 69 8.22 5.69 15.03
C PHE A 69 8.79 7.10 14.98
N LEU A 70 9.10 7.55 13.76
CA LEU A 70 9.57 8.89 13.43
C LEU A 70 8.60 9.53 12.45
N PHE A 71 7.86 10.53 12.92
CA PHE A 71 7.03 11.36 12.05
C PHE A 71 7.83 12.55 11.55
N ASP A 72 8.13 12.51 10.26
CA ASP A 72 8.86 13.49 9.47
C ASP A 72 8.08 13.84 8.18
N SER A 73 8.59 14.76 7.36
CA SER A 73 7.98 15.13 6.08
C SER A 73 7.71 13.92 5.17
N PHE A 74 8.55 12.87 5.22
CA PHE A 74 8.33 11.63 4.47
C PHE A 74 7.03 10.95 4.91
N SER A 75 6.85 10.72 6.21
CA SER A 75 5.63 10.13 6.76
C SER A 75 4.38 10.99 6.45
N GLN A 76 4.51 12.33 6.45
CA GLN A 76 3.42 13.24 6.12
C GLN A 76 3.02 13.15 4.63
N ILE A 77 4.00 13.09 3.71
CA ILE A 77 3.73 12.95 2.26
C ILE A 77 2.97 11.65 1.98
N PHE A 78 3.44 10.54 2.53
CA PHE A 78 2.77 9.25 2.37
C PHE A 78 1.41 9.23 3.08
N GLY A 79 1.30 9.87 4.25
CA GLY A 79 0.05 10.10 4.95
C GLY A 79 -1.03 10.77 4.09
N VAL A 80 -0.66 11.81 3.32
CA VAL A 80 -1.56 12.45 2.34
C VAL A 80 -2.01 11.45 1.26
N VAL A 81 -1.08 10.67 0.71
CA VAL A 81 -1.41 9.70 -0.34
C VAL A 81 -2.37 8.62 0.18
N PHE A 82 -2.11 8.06 1.36
CA PHE A 82 -2.97 7.03 1.96
C PHE A 82 -4.36 7.57 2.30
N SER A 83 -4.43 8.72 2.98
CA SER A 83 -5.71 9.32 3.35
C SER A 83 -6.53 9.78 2.13
N LEU A 84 -5.90 10.28 1.07
CA LEU A 84 -6.57 10.62 -0.18
C LEU A 84 -7.08 9.36 -0.91
N SER A 85 -6.30 8.29 -0.95
CA SER A 85 -6.74 7.02 -1.54
C SER A 85 -7.94 6.42 -0.82
N ALA A 86 -7.95 6.48 0.52
CA ALA A 86 -9.07 6.08 1.35
C ALA A 86 -10.30 6.97 1.10
N LEU A 87 -10.10 8.29 0.98
CA LEU A 87 -11.18 9.23 0.71
C LEU A 87 -11.87 8.93 -0.63
N LEU A 88 -11.09 8.65 -1.68
CA LEU A 88 -11.64 8.28 -2.99
C LEU A 88 -12.48 7.00 -2.93
N VAL A 89 -12.05 6.02 -2.14
CA VAL A 89 -12.82 4.78 -1.93
C VAL A 89 -14.14 5.10 -1.23
N VAL A 90 -14.12 5.85 -0.12
CA VAL A 90 -15.32 6.26 0.62
C VAL A 90 -16.30 7.06 -0.26
N LEU A 91 -15.80 7.93 -1.15
CA LEU A 91 -16.64 8.73 -2.06
C LEU A 91 -17.27 7.91 -3.18
N THR A 92 -16.56 6.92 -3.72
CA THR A 92 -17.02 6.11 -4.87
C THR A 92 -18.01 5.01 -4.48
N ASP A 93 -18.09 4.67 -3.20
CA ASP A 93 -18.79 3.47 -2.71
C ASP A 93 -20.33 3.59 -2.59
N SER A 94 -20.89 4.74 -2.96
CA SER A 94 -22.30 5.10 -2.69
C SER A 94 -23.37 4.14 -3.26
N GLN A 95 -23.02 3.24 -4.18
CA GLN A 95 -23.95 2.28 -4.80
C GLN A 95 -23.76 0.83 -4.33
N PHE A 96 -22.57 0.46 -3.87
CA PHE A 96 -22.27 -0.91 -3.42
C PHE A 96 -22.68 -1.10 -1.96
N LEU A 97 -22.35 -0.16 -1.08
CA LEU A 97 -22.75 -0.20 0.33
C LEU A 97 -24.26 -0.21 0.57
N LYS A 98 -25.06 0.35 -0.34
CA LYS A 98 -26.53 0.31 -0.26
C LYS A 98 -27.11 -1.10 -0.38
N ARG A 99 -26.32 -2.06 -0.86
CA ARG A 99 -26.74 -3.46 -1.08
C ARG A 99 -26.29 -4.39 0.04
N LEU A 100 -25.47 -3.89 0.97
CA LEU A 100 -24.90 -4.66 2.07
C LEU A 100 -25.75 -4.46 3.33
N SER A 101 -25.79 -5.49 4.17
CA SER A 101 -26.57 -5.51 5.41
C SER A 101 -26.00 -4.59 6.50
N SER A 102 -24.69 -4.36 6.52
CA SER A 102 -24.00 -3.58 7.56
C SER A 102 -22.85 -2.74 6.98
N PRO A 103 -23.15 -1.71 6.15
CA PRO A 103 -22.14 -0.95 5.40
C PRO A 103 -21.22 -0.05 6.25
N PHE A 104 -21.49 0.11 7.54
CA PHE A 104 -20.71 0.97 8.44
C PHE A 104 -19.36 0.36 8.83
N GLU A 105 -19.28 -0.97 9.03
CA GLU A 105 -18.05 -1.67 9.44
C GLU A 105 -16.94 -1.44 8.40
N PHE A 106 -17.34 -1.28 7.13
CA PHE A 106 -16.44 -1.01 6.02
C PHE A 106 -15.64 0.28 6.24
N TYR A 107 -16.30 1.33 6.72
CA TYR A 107 -15.65 2.62 6.95
C TYR A 107 -14.63 2.56 8.08
N VAL A 108 -14.96 1.85 9.17
CA VAL A 108 -14.02 1.60 10.27
C VAL A 108 -12.78 0.88 9.75
N LEU A 109 -12.97 -0.17 8.94
CA LEU A 109 -11.87 -0.94 8.36
C LEU A 109 -10.99 -0.09 7.40
N VAL A 110 -11.59 0.79 6.59
CA VAL A 110 -10.84 1.71 5.73
C VAL A 110 -9.96 2.67 6.55
N VAL A 111 -10.51 3.26 7.61
CA VAL A 111 -9.76 4.16 8.50
C VAL A 111 -8.66 3.41 9.23
N LEU A 112 -8.94 2.21 9.75
CA LEU A 112 -7.96 1.36 10.44
C LEU A 112 -6.83 0.91 9.50
N ALA A 113 -7.16 0.55 8.26
CA ALA A 113 -6.16 0.21 7.25
C ALA A 113 -5.25 1.40 6.93
N THR A 114 -5.84 2.59 6.79
CA THR A 114 -5.11 3.85 6.52
C THR A 114 -4.20 4.22 7.68
N LEU A 115 -4.65 4.02 8.93
CA LEU A 115 -3.86 4.22 10.13
C LEU A 115 -2.60 3.33 10.13
N GLY A 116 -2.76 2.03 9.84
CA GLY A 116 -1.63 1.10 9.71
C GLY A 116 -0.65 1.52 8.61
N MET A 117 -1.15 1.93 7.43
CA MET A 117 -0.30 2.43 6.34
C MET A 117 0.50 3.67 6.74
N TYR A 118 -0.10 4.57 7.52
CA TYR A 118 0.60 5.74 8.05
C TYR A 118 1.76 5.32 8.96
N PHE A 119 1.52 4.39 9.88
CA PHE A 119 2.57 3.86 10.75
C PHE A 119 3.68 3.14 9.98
N VAL A 120 3.38 2.50 8.84
CA VAL A 120 4.41 1.92 7.97
C VAL A 120 5.37 3.00 7.49
N ALA A 121 4.86 4.15 7.03
CA ALA A 121 5.70 5.26 6.58
C ALA A 121 6.49 5.95 7.73
N ALA A 122 6.02 5.82 8.97
CA ALA A 122 6.67 6.36 10.16
C ALA A 122 7.66 5.39 10.83
N SER A 123 7.62 4.10 10.51
CA SER A 123 8.44 3.07 11.18
C SER A 123 9.95 3.26 10.98
N THR A 124 10.73 3.00 12.04
CA THR A 124 12.20 3.12 12.05
C THR A 124 12.93 1.81 12.33
N ASN A 125 12.21 0.81 12.86
CA ASN A 125 12.72 -0.53 13.15
C ASN A 125 11.83 -1.61 12.51
N LEU A 126 12.41 -2.80 12.34
CA LEU A 126 11.79 -3.91 11.62
C LEU A 126 10.51 -4.41 12.28
N ILE A 127 10.45 -4.40 13.61
CA ILE A 127 9.27 -4.85 14.37
C ILE A 127 8.11 -3.86 14.21
N ALA A 128 8.38 -2.55 14.37
CA ALA A 128 7.38 -1.50 14.16
C ALA A 128 6.86 -1.52 12.72
N LEU A 129 7.75 -1.70 11.74
CA LEU A 129 7.38 -1.86 10.34
C LEU A 129 6.45 -3.06 10.16
N PHE A 130 6.81 -4.24 10.70
CA PHE A 130 5.99 -5.45 10.64
C PHE A 130 4.60 -5.24 11.27
N VAL A 131 4.53 -4.72 12.49
CA VAL A 131 3.26 -4.50 13.20
C VAL A 131 2.36 -3.52 12.45
N ALA A 132 2.92 -2.42 11.94
CA ALA A 132 2.17 -1.45 11.14
C ALA A 132 1.64 -2.05 9.83
N PHE A 133 2.44 -2.91 9.19
CA PHE A 133 2.03 -3.64 7.99
C PHE A 133 0.93 -4.65 8.28
N GLU A 134 1.02 -5.39 9.38
CA GLU A 134 -0.02 -6.34 9.78
C GLU A 134 -1.32 -5.62 10.15
N MET A 135 -1.23 -4.49 10.85
CA MET A 135 -2.40 -3.66 11.17
C MET A 135 -3.19 -3.27 9.92
N SER A 136 -2.50 -2.82 8.87
CA SER A 136 -3.17 -2.49 7.60
C SER A 136 -3.70 -3.73 6.89
N THR A 137 -2.92 -4.82 6.86
CA THR A 137 -3.33 -6.03 6.11
C THR A 137 -4.49 -6.77 6.75
N VAL A 138 -4.55 -6.87 8.08
CA VAL A 138 -5.69 -7.47 8.80
C VAL A 138 -6.99 -6.73 8.50
N ALA A 139 -6.96 -5.40 8.51
CA ALA A 139 -8.11 -4.60 8.11
C ALA A 139 -8.51 -4.89 6.66
N THR A 140 -7.55 -4.99 5.73
CA THR A 140 -7.86 -5.32 4.34
C THR A 140 -8.36 -6.75 4.13
N TYR A 141 -7.94 -7.74 4.94
CA TYR A 141 -8.52 -9.09 4.89
C TYR A 141 -10.02 -9.04 5.22
N ALA A 142 -10.39 -8.31 6.27
CA ALA A 142 -11.79 -8.11 6.63
C ALA A 142 -12.55 -7.36 5.53
N MET A 143 -11.94 -6.34 4.90
CA MET A 143 -12.54 -5.63 3.76
C MET A 143 -12.75 -6.53 2.53
N THR A 144 -11.91 -7.55 2.32
CA THR A 144 -12.11 -8.49 1.21
C THR A 144 -13.28 -9.44 1.43
N LEU A 145 -13.56 -9.79 2.69
CA LEU A 145 -14.68 -10.65 3.10
C LEU A 145 -16.00 -9.88 3.27
N PHE A 146 -16.03 -8.59 2.96
CA PHE A 146 -17.15 -7.74 3.36
C PHE A 146 -18.50 -8.17 2.76
N ASP A 147 -18.50 -8.69 1.53
CA ASP A 147 -19.67 -9.32 0.93
C ASP A 147 -19.79 -10.78 1.40
N LYS A 148 -20.34 -10.97 2.60
CA LYS A 148 -20.46 -12.28 3.28
C LYS A 148 -21.37 -13.27 2.53
N ASN A 149 -22.28 -12.77 1.68
CA ASN A 149 -23.24 -13.61 0.94
C ASN A 149 -22.67 -14.15 -0.37
N ASN A 150 -21.54 -13.62 -0.83
CA ASN A 150 -20.92 -14.02 -2.08
C ASN A 150 -19.78 -15.03 -1.81
N PRO A 151 -19.92 -16.29 -2.27
CA PRO A 151 -18.89 -17.31 -2.03
C PRO A 151 -17.54 -16.95 -2.66
N HIS A 152 -17.52 -16.17 -3.74
CA HIS A 152 -16.27 -15.70 -4.35
C HIS A 152 -15.49 -14.71 -3.47
N SER A 153 -16.22 -13.87 -2.71
CA SER A 153 -15.63 -12.95 -1.73
C SER A 153 -15.02 -13.73 -0.57
N ALA A 154 -15.70 -14.77 -0.09
CA ALA A 154 -15.18 -15.66 0.95
C ALA A 154 -13.92 -16.43 0.51
N GLU A 155 -13.94 -17.01 -0.69
CA GLU A 155 -12.78 -17.70 -1.27
C GLU A 155 -11.58 -16.76 -1.43
N ALA A 156 -11.81 -15.55 -1.96
CA ALA A 156 -10.78 -14.52 -2.12
C ALA A 156 -10.15 -14.10 -0.79
N ALA A 157 -10.97 -13.87 0.24
CA ALA A 157 -10.49 -13.46 1.56
C ALA A 157 -9.65 -14.55 2.24
N ILE A 158 -10.09 -15.82 2.18
CA ILE A 158 -9.33 -16.95 2.75
C ILE A 158 -7.99 -17.12 2.04
N LYS A 159 -7.98 -17.07 0.70
CA LYS A 159 -6.71 -17.14 -0.07
C LYS A 159 -5.78 -15.99 0.27
N PHE A 160 -6.32 -14.77 0.37
CA PHE A 160 -5.54 -13.60 0.75
C PHE A 160 -4.95 -13.72 2.16
N PHE A 161 -5.77 -14.14 3.12
CA PHE A 161 -5.37 -14.36 4.52
C PHE A 161 -4.29 -15.44 4.66
N VAL A 162 -4.46 -16.60 4.01
CA VAL A 162 -3.50 -17.72 4.13
C VAL A 162 -2.13 -17.34 3.55
N VAL A 163 -2.10 -16.72 2.37
CA VAL A 163 -0.83 -16.25 1.77
C VAL A 163 -0.21 -15.14 2.62
N GLY A 164 -1.05 -14.25 3.16
CA GLY A 164 -0.64 -13.20 4.06
C GLY A 164 -0.04 -13.70 5.38
N ALA A 165 -0.64 -14.72 6.00
CA ALA A 165 -0.17 -15.34 7.24
C ALA A 165 1.16 -16.09 7.04
N LEU A 166 1.30 -16.82 5.92
CA LEU A 166 2.58 -17.42 5.52
C LEU A 166 3.67 -16.35 5.39
N SER A 167 3.36 -15.26 4.68
CA SER A 167 4.28 -14.14 4.50
C SER A 167 4.67 -13.50 5.84
N ALA A 168 3.72 -13.30 6.75
CA ALA A 168 3.99 -12.76 8.09
C ALA A 168 4.97 -13.65 8.88
N GLY A 169 4.79 -14.98 8.83
CA GLY A 169 5.71 -15.94 9.44
C GLY A 169 7.12 -15.87 8.85
N ILE A 170 7.23 -15.75 7.52
CA ILE A 170 8.53 -15.56 6.85
C ILE A 170 9.20 -14.26 7.30
N ILE A 171 8.45 -13.14 7.38
CA ILE A 171 8.99 -11.85 7.83
C ILE A 171 9.49 -11.95 9.27
N LEU A 172 8.69 -12.49 10.20
CA LEU A 172 9.10 -12.63 11.61
C LEU A 172 10.34 -13.49 11.77
N TYR A 173 10.42 -14.61 11.03
CA TYR A 173 11.61 -15.43 11.02
C TYR A 173 12.83 -14.70 10.43
N ALA A 174 12.63 -13.91 9.39
CA ALA A 174 13.69 -13.10 8.80
C ALA A 174 14.21 -12.01 9.77
N ILE A 175 13.31 -11.34 10.49
CA ILE A 175 13.66 -10.34 11.52
C ILE A 175 14.51 -10.98 12.62
N SER A 176 14.18 -12.20 13.06
CA SER A 176 14.97 -12.89 14.09
C SER A 176 16.39 -13.23 13.61
N LEU A 177 16.56 -13.62 12.35
CA LEU A 177 17.89 -13.87 11.75
C LEU A 177 18.71 -12.59 11.60
N VAL A 178 18.08 -11.48 11.18
CA VAL A 178 18.75 -10.18 11.12
C VAL A 178 19.19 -9.76 12.52
N TYR A 179 18.30 -9.84 13.51
CA TYR A 179 18.64 -9.53 14.90
C TYR A 179 19.78 -10.40 15.44
N LEU A 180 19.78 -11.71 15.14
CA LEU A 180 20.85 -12.62 15.56
C LEU A 180 22.21 -12.26 14.93
N ALA A 181 22.21 -11.71 13.72
CA ALA A 181 23.43 -11.33 13.01
C ALA A 181 23.93 -9.92 13.36
N THR A 182 23.04 -8.98 13.69
CA THR A 182 23.37 -7.55 13.90
C THR A 182 23.29 -7.11 15.37
N GLY A 183 22.54 -7.83 16.21
CA GLY A 183 22.21 -7.42 17.58
C GLY A 183 21.20 -6.26 17.66
N SER A 184 20.64 -5.80 16.54
CA SER A 184 19.72 -4.66 16.48
C SER A 184 18.52 -4.97 15.58
N ILE A 185 17.37 -4.39 15.92
CA ILE A 185 16.13 -4.44 15.13
C ILE A 185 15.92 -3.15 14.33
N ASP A 186 16.73 -2.12 14.57
CA ASP A 186 16.61 -0.83 13.90
C ASP A 186 17.02 -0.98 12.44
N LEU A 187 16.31 -0.30 11.55
CA LEU A 187 16.54 -0.41 10.10
C LEU A 187 17.95 0.09 9.76
N LYS A 188 18.30 1.30 10.23
CA LYS A 188 19.57 1.98 9.92
C LYS A 188 20.82 1.11 10.18
N PRO A 189 21.07 0.60 11.41
CA PRO A 189 22.25 -0.23 11.67
C PRO A 189 22.20 -1.56 10.93
N SER A 190 21.02 -2.15 10.75
CA SER A 190 20.87 -3.43 10.06
C SER A 190 21.24 -3.34 8.58
N PHE A 191 20.83 -2.27 7.89
CA PHE A 191 21.17 -2.04 6.48
C PHE A 191 22.64 -1.65 6.28
N ALA A 192 23.25 -0.93 7.23
CA ALA A 192 24.64 -0.52 7.15
C ALA A 192 25.63 -1.71 7.12
N LEU A 193 25.23 -2.85 7.67
CA LEU A 193 26.04 -4.07 7.71
C LEU A 193 25.95 -4.91 6.43
N ILE A 194 25.08 -4.54 5.48
CA ILE A 194 25.00 -5.19 4.18
C ILE A 194 26.24 -4.82 3.36
N SER A 195 27.13 -5.79 3.21
CA SER A 195 28.35 -5.68 2.41
C SER A 195 28.64 -7.03 1.74
N PRO A 196 29.50 -7.09 0.69
CA PRO A 196 29.93 -8.37 0.12
C PRO A 196 30.59 -9.31 1.14
N SER A 197 31.12 -8.76 2.23
CA SER A 197 31.69 -9.46 3.38
C SER A 197 30.70 -9.76 4.50
N ALA A 198 29.40 -9.48 4.31
CA ALA A 198 28.38 -9.75 5.31
C ALA A 198 28.30 -11.24 5.65
N SER A 199 27.86 -11.55 6.88
CA SER A 199 27.66 -12.93 7.30
C SER A 199 26.58 -13.60 6.43
N ARG A 200 26.76 -14.89 6.14
CA ARG A 200 25.76 -15.69 5.40
C ARG A 200 24.38 -15.64 6.07
N LEU A 201 24.36 -15.58 7.41
CA LEU A 201 23.15 -15.45 8.21
C LEU A 201 22.39 -14.15 7.90
N LEU A 202 23.11 -13.01 7.87
CA LEU A 202 22.52 -11.72 7.54
C LEU A 202 21.97 -11.70 6.11
N ALA A 203 22.71 -12.28 5.17
CA ALA A 203 22.28 -12.39 3.77
C ALA A 203 20.98 -13.21 3.65
N ILE A 204 20.89 -14.37 4.32
CA ILE A 204 19.67 -15.19 4.35
C ILE A 204 18.51 -14.41 4.98
N GLY A 205 18.75 -13.70 6.10
CA GLY A 205 17.76 -12.84 6.75
C GLY A 205 17.18 -11.80 5.79
N PHE A 206 18.03 -11.04 5.09
CA PHE A 206 17.56 -10.06 4.11
C PHE A 206 16.85 -10.67 2.90
N VAL A 207 17.31 -11.81 2.39
CA VAL A 207 16.60 -12.53 1.32
C VAL A 207 15.19 -12.91 1.77
N LEU A 208 15.05 -13.43 2.99
CA LEU A 208 13.73 -13.79 3.53
C LEU A 208 12.85 -12.55 3.80
N LEU A 209 13.44 -11.41 4.23
CA LEU A 209 12.70 -10.15 4.32
C LEU A 209 12.15 -9.73 2.94
N ILE A 210 12.97 -9.81 1.89
CA ILE A 210 12.55 -9.48 0.51
C ILE A 210 11.45 -10.42 0.03
N VAL A 211 11.57 -11.73 0.31
CA VAL A 211 10.53 -12.71 -0.03
C VAL A 211 9.24 -12.37 0.71
N GLY A 212 9.32 -12.17 2.02
CA GLY A 212 8.17 -11.86 2.88
C GLY A 212 7.44 -10.58 2.47
N PHE A 213 8.14 -9.46 2.36
CA PHE A 213 7.55 -8.20 1.88
C PHE A 213 7.17 -8.27 0.39
N GLY A 214 7.84 -9.09 -0.41
CA GLY A 214 7.49 -9.36 -1.81
C GLY A 214 6.10 -9.95 -1.95
N PHE A 215 5.71 -10.90 -1.07
CA PHE A 215 4.33 -11.38 -0.99
C PHE A 215 3.35 -10.27 -0.61
N LYS A 216 3.67 -9.46 0.40
CA LYS A 216 2.81 -8.36 0.88
C LYS A 216 2.49 -7.30 -0.20
N VAL A 217 3.44 -7.02 -1.09
CA VAL A 217 3.28 -6.03 -2.18
C VAL A 217 2.88 -6.68 -3.52
N ALA A 218 2.68 -8.00 -3.54
CA ALA A 218 2.42 -8.78 -4.76
C ALA A 218 3.47 -8.56 -5.86
N ALA A 219 4.75 -8.53 -5.48
CA ALA A 219 5.86 -8.46 -6.42
C ALA A 219 5.99 -9.78 -7.19
N VAL A 220 6.45 -9.78 -8.45
CA VAL A 220 6.80 -11.03 -9.16
C VAL A 220 8.01 -11.66 -8.46
N PRO A 221 8.05 -12.98 -8.21
CA PRO A 221 7.10 -14.05 -8.55
C PRO A 221 5.97 -14.30 -7.53
N PHE A 222 5.88 -13.51 -6.45
CA PHE A 222 5.00 -13.68 -5.28
C PHE A 222 3.57 -13.11 -5.43
N HIS A 223 3.14 -12.76 -6.64
CA HIS A 223 1.87 -12.10 -6.96
C HIS A 223 0.65 -13.04 -7.08
N LEU A 224 0.81 -14.34 -6.79
CA LEU A 224 -0.20 -15.36 -7.10
C LEU A 224 -1.54 -15.17 -6.38
N TRP A 225 -1.56 -14.51 -5.22
CA TRP A 225 -2.79 -14.19 -4.50
C TRP A 225 -3.59 -13.05 -5.16
N LEU A 226 -2.90 -12.16 -5.89
CA LEU A 226 -3.47 -10.91 -6.39
C LEU A 226 -4.66 -11.09 -7.35
N PRO A 227 -4.63 -12.00 -8.36
CA PRO A 227 -5.73 -12.14 -9.31
C PRO A 227 -7.03 -12.59 -8.67
N ASP A 228 -6.96 -13.58 -7.77
CA ASP A 228 -8.13 -14.16 -7.10
C ASP A 228 -8.73 -13.15 -6.12
N THR A 229 -7.88 -12.45 -5.35
CA THR A 229 -8.36 -11.44 -4.41
C THR A 229 -9.02 -10.26 -5.12
N TYR A 230 -8.46 -9.79 -6.24
CA TYR A 230 -9.05 -8.67 -6.99
C TYR A 230 -10.37 -9.03 -7.68
N ASP A 231 -10.58 -10.31 -7.99
CA ASP A 231 -11.81 -10.77 -8.62
C ASP A 231 -12.94 -11.00 -7.63
N GLY A 232 -12.63 -11.59 -6.47
CA GLY A 232 -13.64 -11.90 -5.46
C GLY A 232 -13.98 -10.72 -4.53
N ALA A 233 -13.05 -9.79 -4.31
CA ALA A 233 -13.28 -8.70 -3.36
C ALA A 233 -14.26 -7.63 -3.91
N PRO A 234 -14.96 -6.91 -3.01
CA PRO A 234 -15.72 -5.72 -3.35
C PRO A 234 -14.92 -4.70 -4.18
N TYR A 235 -15.60 -4.00 -5.08
CA TYR A 235 -14.95 -3.00 -5.95
C TYR A 235 -14.20 -1.92 -5.16
N ALA A 236 -14.78 -1.45 -4.05
CA ALA A 236 -14.17 -0.49 -3.16
C ALA A 236 -12.83 -1.02 -2.57
N THR A 237 -12.83 -2.27 -2.08
CA THR A 237 -11.65 -2.95 -1.56
C THR A 237 -10.59 -3.18 -2.64
N THR A 238 -10.98 -3.65 -3.82
CA THR A 238 -10.04 -3.86 -4.94
C THR A 238 -9.39 -2.56 -5.37
N THR A 239 -10.15 -1.45 -5.41
CA THR A 239 -9.62 -0.12 -5.71
C THR A 239 -8.62 0.35 -4.65
N TYR A 240 -8.93 0.11 -3.37
CA TYR A 240 -8.05 0.44 -2.26
C TYR A 240 -6.74 -0.35 -2.30
N LEU A 241 -6.83 -1.67 -2.49
CA LEU A 241 -5.66 -2.56 -2.63
C LEU A 241 -4.83 -2.23 -3.89
N ALA A 242 -5.48 -1.85 -4.99
CA ALA A 242 -4.79 -1.49 -6.23
C ALA A 242 -4.07 -0.15 -6.18
N SER A 243 -4.35 0.71 -5.20
CA SER A 243 -3.73 2.02 -5.05
C SER A 243 -2.87 2.09 -3.77
N ALA A 244 -3.53 2.15 -2.61
CA ALA A 244 -2.91 2.41 -1.32
C ALA A 244 -1.89 1.34 -0.91
N SER A 245 -2.23 0.06 -1.07
CA SER A 245 -1.37 -1.07 -0.64
C SER A 245 -0.03 -1.11 -1.39
N LYS A 246 -0.02 -0.76 -2.69
CA LYS A 246 1.22 -0.67 -3.48
C LYS A 246 2.10 0.49 -3.02
N VAL A 247 1.48 1.65 -2.80
CA VAL A 247 2.18 2.83 -2.26
C VAL A 247 2.77 2.53 -0.89
N MET A 248 2.06 1.76 -0.03
CA MET A 248 2.57 1.33 1.27
C MET A 248 3.85 0.47 1.12
N GLY A 249 3.86 -0.45 0.15
CA GLY A 249 5.07 -1.21 -0.19
C GLY A 249 6.25 -0.32 -0.59
N PHE A 250 6.00 0.73 -1.38
CA PHE A 250 7.02 1.72 -1.70
C PHE A 250 7.46 2.52 -0.49
N ALA A 251 6.55 2.95 0.38
CA ALA A 251 6.89 3.69 1.59
C ALA A 251 7.86 2.89 2.49
N ALA A 252 7.58 1.58 2.67
CA ALA A 252 8.43 0.68 3.43
C ALA A 252 9.85 0.54 2.84
N LEU A 253 9.96 0.50 1.50
CA LEU A 253 11.25 0.38 0.81
C LEU A 253 12.02 1.72 0.82
N PHE A 254 11.37 2.84 0.49
CA PHE A 254 12.04 4.13 0.26
C PHE A 254 12.41 4.90 1.53
N LYS A 255 11.90 4.53 2.71
CA LYS A 255 12.16 5.25 3.98
C LYS A 255 13.65 5.38 4.28
N ASP A 256 14.45 4.37 3.93
CA ASP A 256 15.90 4.36 4.18
C ASP A 256 16.66 5.44 3.39
N ILE A 257 16.22 5.75 2.16
CA ILE A 257 16.92 6.69 1.24
C ILE A 257 16.78 8.15 1.71
N SER A 258 15.66 8.52 2.32
CA SER A 258 15.40 9.93 2.64
C SER A 258 16.19 10.43 3.85
N HIS A 259 16.71 9.53 4.70
CA HIS A 259 17.32 9.91 5.97
C HIS A 259 18.85 9.95 5.94
N ASN A 260 19.48 9.33 4.93
CA ASN A 260 20.92 9.40 4.72
C ASN A 260 21.19 9.49 3.22
N GLY A 261 21.85 10.56 2.78
CA GLY A 261 22.36 10.74 1.42
C GLY A 261 23.51 9.79 1.05
N THR A 262 23.40 8.50 1.42
CA THR A 262 24.38 7.47 1.08
C THR A 262 24.03 6.84 -0.27
N GLU A 263 24.79 7.20 -1.31
CA GLU A 263 24.63 6.73 -2.70
C GLU A 263 24.69 5.19 -2.90
N ARG A 264 25.07 4.42 -1.87
CA ARG A 264 25.20 2.95 -1.95
C ARG A 264 23.95 2.19 -1.51
N ALA A 265 23.21 2.69 -0.51
CA ALA A 265 21.92 2.11 -0.09
C ALA A 265 20.82 2.42 -1.11
N SER A 266 20.94 3.56 -1.82
CA SER A 266 20.01 3.97 -2.86
C SER A 266 19.96 2.98 -4.03
N ALA A 267 21.08 2.36 -4.45
CA ALA A 267 21.06 1.44 -5.60
C ALA A 267 20.30 0.13 -5.34
N PHE A 268 20.40 -0.44 -4.14
CA PHE A 268 19.71 -1.69 -3.78
C PHE A 268 18.21 -1.45 -3.60
N THR A 269 17.85 -0.43 -2.82
CA THR A 269 16.47 -0.04 -2.58
C THR A 269 15.78 0.43 -3.86
N LEU A 270 16.46 1.17 -4.73
CA LEU A 270 15.94 1.59 -6.03
C LEU A 270 15.78 0.39 -7.00
N ARG A 271 16.69 -0.58 -7.00
CA ARG A 271 16.56 -1.80 -7.83
C ARG A 271 15.41 -2.69 -7.37
N VAL A 272 15.22 -2.86 -6.05
CA VAL A 272 14.09 -3.60 -5.49
C VAL A 272 12.78 -2.84 -5.75
N ALA A 273 12.76 -1.52 -5.54
CA ALA A 273 11.59 -0.70 -5.87
C ALA A 273 11.26 -0.71 -7.36
N CYS A 274 12.22 -0.62 -8.28
CA CYS A 274 12.00 -0.73 -9.72
C CYS A 274 11.51 -2.12 -10.13
N PHE A 275 12.01 -3.19 -9.49
CA PHE A 275 11.56 -4.55 -9.74
C PHE A 275 10.10 -4.76 -9.28
N VAL A 276 9.76 -4.27 -8.08
CA VAL A 276 8.38 -4.30 -7.55
C VAL A 276 7.45 -3.42 -8.39
N CYS A 277 7.88 -2.22 -8.80
CA CYS A 277 7.09 -1.31 -9.63
C CYS A 277 6.85 -1.85 -11.04
N GLY A 278 7.88 -2.40 -11.70
CA GLY A 278 7.76 -3.01 -13.02
C GLY A 278 6.88 -4.26 -13.03
N ALA A 279 6.95 -5.08 -11.97
CA ALA A 279 6.13 -6.28 -11.80
C ALA A 279 4.64 -5.94 -11.59
N VAL A 280 4.36 -4.94 -10.75
CA VAL A 280 3.00 -4.52 -10.40
C VAL A 280 2.31 -3.78 -11.55
N HIS A 281 3.05 -2.95 -12.30
CA HIS A 281 2.51 -2.20 -13.44
C HIS A 281 2.23 -3.10 -14.66
N CYS A 282 3.09 -4.08 -14.94
CA CYS A 282 2.92 -5.00 -16.08
C CYS A 282 1.66 -5.91 -15.94
N HIS A 283 1.20 -6.15 -14.71
CA HIS A 283 -0.01 -6.94 -14.46
C HIS A 283 -1.30 -6.10 -14.59
N ASP A 284 -1.30 -4.84 -14.14
CA ASP A 284 -2.47 -3.94 -14.21
C ASP A 284 -2.87 -3.61 -15.67
N GLU A 285 -1.91 -3.30 -16.54
CA GLU A 285 -2.16 -3.02 -17.97
C GLU A 285 -2.76 -4.21 -18.73
N ARG A 286 -2.38 -5.44 -18.37
CA ARG A 286 -2.94 -6.66 -18.99
C ARG A 286 -4.38 -6.91 -18.59
N ARG A 287 -4.84 -6.39 -17.44
CA ARG A 287 -6.24 -6.52 -17.00
C ARG A 287 -7.11 -5.40 -17.56
N GLU A 288 -6.62 -4.17 -17.68
CA GLU A 288 -7.37 -3.08 -18.33
C GLU A 288 -7.70 -3.42 -19.80
N SER A 289 -6.74 -4.04 -20.50
CA SER A 289 -6.93 -4.53 -21.88
C SER A 289 -7.86 -5.74 -22.01
N ARG A 290 -7.97 -6.61 -20.98
CA ARG A 290 -8.92 -7.75 -20.95
C ARG A 290 -10.31 -7.35 -20.45
N GLY A 291 -10.38 -6.48 -19.44
CA GLY A 291 -11.60 -5.90 -18.88
C GLY A 291 -12.37 -5.10 -19.93
N ALA A 292 -11.67 -4.35 -20.81
CA ALA A 292 -12.27 -3.62 -21.92
C ALA A 292 -13.09 -4.48 -22.92
N ARG A 293 -13.04 -5.84 -22.84
CA ARG A 293 -13.93 -6.74 -23.60
C ARG A 293 -15.27 -7.02 -22.93
N SER A 294 -15.41 -6.78 -21.63
CA SER A 294 -16.69 -6.89 -20.90
C SER A 294 -17.52 -5.61 -21.02
N ASN A 295 -18.82 -5.75 -21.32
CA ASN A 295 -19.74 -4.62 -21.48
C ASN A 295 -19.88 -3.78 -20.18
N LYS A 296 -19.62 -4.39 -19.01
CA LYS A 296 -19.65 -3.74 -17.68
C LYS A 296 -18.43 -2.84 -17.45
N SER A 297 -17.29 -3.17 -18.05
CA SER A 297 -16.03 -2.41 -17.95
C SER A 297 -15.94 -1.25 -18.96
N LYS A 298 -16.53 -1.39 -20.16
CA LYS A 298 -16.59 -0.31 -21.17
C LYS A 298 -17.32 0.95 -20.69
N LYS A 299 -18.36 0.80 -19.86
CA LYS A 299 -19.09 1.92 -19.23
C LYS A 299 -18.21 2.65 -18.21
N ASN A 300 -17.40 1.91 -17.45
CA ASN A 300 -16.58 2.45 -16.36
C ASN A 300 -15.26 3.06 -16.84
N ALA A 301 -14.65 2.53 -17.90
CA ALA A 301 -13.47 3.15 -18.54
C ALA A 301 -13.78 4.53 -19.16
N ARG A 302 -15.03 4.81 -19.56
CA ARG A 302 -15.45 6.14 -20.02
C ARG A 302 -15.53 7.17 -18.89
N LEU A 303 -15.88 6.75 -17.68
CA LEU A 303 -15.96 7.61 -16.49
C LEU A 303 -14.56 8.00 -15.98
N LEU A 304 -13.62 7.04 -15.94
CA LEU A 304 -12.22 7.30 -15.58
C LEU A 304 -11.51 8.22 -16.60
N LYS A 305 -11.77 8.05 -17.90
CA LYS A 305 -11.21 8.93 -18.95
C LYS A 305 -11.75 10.37 -18.91
N HIS A 306 -12.96 10.60 -18.41
CA HIS A 306 -13.49 11.96 -18.24
C HIS A 306 -12.86 12.69 -17.06
N PHE A 307 -12.44 11.99 -16.01
CA PHE A 307 -11.80 12.59 -14.84
C PHE A 307 -10.32 12.93 -15.06
N ALA A 308 -9.60 12.14 -15.86
CA ALA A 308 -8.16 12.34 -16.09
C ALA A 308 -7.79 13.58 -16.94
N ILE A 309 -8.74 14.21 -17.64
CA ILE A 309 -8.43 15.22 -18.68
C ILE A 309 -8.49 16.68 -18.17
N ARG A 310 -8.83 16.95 -16.89
CA ARG A 310 -9.13 18.33 -16.45
C ARG A 310 -8.32 18.91 -15.28
N LEU A 311 -7.07 18.51 -15.11
CA LEU A 311 -6.14 19.20 -14.19
C LEU A 311 -5.06 19.92 -15.01
N HIS A 312 -5.31 21.20 -15.30
CA HIS A 312 -4.34 22.08 -15.95
C HIS A 312 -3.17 22.44 -15.00
N PRO A 313 -1.92 22.50 -15.47
CA PRO A 313 -0.74 22.30 -14.63
C PRO A 313 0.12 23.56 -14.57
N HIS A 314 -0.25 24.57 -13.79
CA HIS A 314 0.59 25.78 -13.72
C HIS A 314 1.18 26.17 -12.37
N ARG A 315 0.85 25.53 -11.24
CA ARG A 315 1.49 25.86 -9.94
C ARG A 315 1.58 24.67 -8.96
N ALA A 316 2.29 23.60 -9.36
CA ALA A 316 2.68 22.54 -8.43
C ALA A 316 4.21 22.32 -8.45
N CYS A 317 4.74 22.17 -7.23
CA CYS A 317 6.14 22.18 -6.82
C CYS A 317 7.06 21.25 -7.64
N ALA A 318 8.30 21.65 -7.87
CA ALA A 318 9.28 20.95 -8.69
C ALA A 318 9.52 19.48 -8.27
N SER A 319 9.32 19.14 -6.99
CA SER A 319 9.41 17.78 -6.45
C SER A 319 8.26 16.87 -6.91
N PHE A 320 7.05 17.42 -7.10
CA PHE A 320 5.90 16.68 -7.64
C PHE A 320 6.03 16.47 -9.15
N LYS A 321 6.63 17.45 -9.85
CA LYS A 321 7.02 17.28 -11.26
C LYS A 321 8.14 16.25 -11.44
N LEU A 322 9.02 16.04 -10.45
CA LEU A 322 10.06 15.01 -10.52
C LEU A 322 9.51 13.60 -10.29
N LEU A 323 8.52 13.44 -9.40
CA LEU A 323 7.77 12.18 -9.20
C LEU A 323 6.94 11.80 -10.43
N LEU A 324 6.26 12.77 -11.05
CA LEU A 324 5.49 12.55 -12.28
C LEU A 324 6.38 12.42 -13.52
N ARG A 325 7.47 13.20 -13.64
CA ARG A 325 8.45 13.03 -14.73
C ARG A 325 9.27 11.76 -14.57
N GLY A 326 9.54 11.30 -13.35
CA GLY A 326 10.12 9.97 -13.10
C GLY A 326 9.17 8.86 -13.58
N PHE A 327 7.86 9.04 -13.40
CA PHE A 327 6.81 8.18 -13.97
C PHE A 327 6.77 8.23 -15.51
N ASP A 328 6.86 9.42 -16.12
CA ASP A 328 6.79 9.59 -17.58
C ASP A 328 8.09 9.22 -18.33
N ILE A 329 9.27 9.49 -17.75
CA ILE A 329 10.58 9.16 -18.35
C ILE A 329 10.79 7.65 -18.35
N LEU A 330 10.39 6.93 -17.28
CA LEU A 330 10.38 5.46 -17.27
C LEU A 330 9.45 4.88 -18.36
N CYS A 331 8.34 5.57 -18.66
CA CYS A 331 7.38 5.17 -19.70
C CYS A 331 7.87 5.44 -21.14
N VAL A 332 8.87 6.31 -21.32
CA VAL A 332 9.46 6.63 -22.64
C VAL A 332 10.67 5.74 -22.92
N GLU A 333 11.54 5.50 -21.92
CA GLU A 333 12.72 4.62 -22.08
C GLU A 333 12.31 3.16 -22.41
N LEU A 334 11.19 2.67 -21.87
CA LEU A 334 10.69 1.32 -22.12
C LEU A 334 9.95 1.15 -23.46
N ARG A 335 9.64 2.23 -24.19
CA ARG A 335 9.16 2.12 -25.59
C ARG A 335 10.30 1.82 -26.58
N GLY A 336 11.55 2.02 -26.17
CA GLY A 336 12.74 1.80 -27.00
C GLY A 336 13.13 0.33 -27.18
N VAL A 337 12.63 -0.59 -26.35
CA VAL A 337 12.98 -2.02 -26.41
C VAL A 337 11.89 -2.81 -27.15
N LYS A 338 11.64 -2.45 -28.42
CA LYS A 338 10.90 -3.31 -29.36
C LYS A 338 11.87 -4.32 -29.98
N GLY A 339 11.91 -5.53 -29.43
CA GLY A 339 12.81 -6.55 -29.97
C GLY A 339 12.47 -8.00 -29.70
N TRP A 340 11.31 -8.38 -29.15
CA TRP A 340 10.95 -9.80 -29.01
C TRP A 340 9.45 -10.02 -29.20
N VAL A 341 9.03 -10.05 -30.47
CA VAL A 341 7.74 -10.62 -30.90
C VAL A 341 8.01 -11.47 -32.14
N VAL A 342 7.32 -12.61 -32.20
CA VAL A 342 7.16 -13.56 -33.32
C VAL A 342 8.18 -14.71 -33.39
N HIS A 343 7.84 -15.87 -32.81
CA HIS A 343 7.43 -17.05 -33.60
C HIS A 343 6.86 -18.17 -32.72
N ARG A 344 5.53 -18.35 -32.73
CA ARG A 344 4.84 -19.64 -32.53
C ARG A 344 3.32 -19.44 -32.70
N ARG A 345 2.89 -19.39 -33.96
CA ARG A 345 1.54 -19.77 -34.39
C ARG A 345 1.66 -20.32 -35.80
N GLY A 346 1.46 -21.62 -35.92
CA GLY A 346 1.50 -22.32 -37.20
C GLY A 346 1.98 -23.74 -37.02
N LEU A 347 1.20 -24.56 -36.32
CA LEU A 347 1.16 -26.02 -36.39
C LEU A 347 0.01 -26.46 -35.48
N PHE A 348 -0.82 -27.41 -35.92
CA PHE A 348 -2.13 -27.81 -35.38
C PHE A 348 -3.34 -27.00 -35.88
N ARG A 349 -3.52 -26.99 -37.19
CA ARG A 349 -4.87 -27.17 -37.77
C ARG A 349 -4.76 -27.91 -39.11
N ASN A 350 -5.48 -29.02 -39.20
CA ASN A 350 -5.80 -29.85 -40.37
C ASN A 350 -4.72 -30.79 -40.93
N LYS A 351 -4.79 -32.06 -40.51
CA LYS A 351 -4.83 -33.18 -41.47
C LYS A 351 -5.95 -34.14 -41.09
N VAL A 352 -6.79 -34.38 -42.08
CA VAL A 352 -7.93 -35.29 -42.16
C VAL A 352 -7.37 -36.62 -42.71
N TRP A 353 -7.67 -37.71 -41.99
CA TRP A 353 -7.81 -39.14 -42.38
C TRP A 353 -6.69 -39.89 -43.14
N GLY A 354 -6.38 -41.10 -42.64
CA GLY A 354 -5.48 -42.09 -43.21
C GLY A 354 -5.07 -43.10 -42.16
#